data_AF-A0A3D0ULG8-F1
#
_entry.id   AF-A0A3D0ULG8-F1
#
_cell.length_a   1.000
_cell.length_b   1.000
_cell.length_c   1.000
_cell.angle_alpha   90.00
_cell.angle_beta   90.00
_cell.angle_gamma   90.00
#
_symmetry.space_group_name_H-M   'P 1'
#
loop_
_entity.id
_entity.type
_entity.pdbx_description
1 polymer ?
#
loop_
_entity_poly.entity_id
_entity_poly.type
_entity_poly.pdbx_seq_one_letter_code
_entity_poly.pdbx_strand_id
1 'polypeptide(L)'
;MEGKRKTIGSITLRKDRPTNLTFADLHTWVIWQFPRLKGAAMCGAVKPPIANHTWYPALIKQHERQVLVHGHIEVEFSTPNAAAEWLESNGSL
;
A
#
# COMPACT_ATOMS: atom_id res chain seq x y z
N MET A 1 2.85 20.14 -14.15
CA MET A 1 1.91 19.21 -13.47
C MET A 1 2.68 18.32 -12.51
N GLU A 2 3.35 18.94 -11.55
CA GLU A 2 4.41 18.34 -10.74
C GLU A 2 3.90 18.32 -9.31
N GLY A 3 3.49 17.15 -8.80
CA GLY A 3 2.92 17.07 -7.44
C GLY A 3 1.90 15.96 -7.20
N LYS A 4 1.40 15.26 -8.24
CA LYS A 4 0.40 14.18 -8.07
C LYS A 4 1.00 12.78 -7.91
N ARG A 5 2.32 12.63 -7.99
CA ARG A 5 3.01 11.33 -7.93
C ARG A 5 4.27 11.41 -7.08
N LYS A 6 4.68 10.30 -6.48
CA LYS A 6 5.98 10.09 -5.84
C LYS A 6 6.60 8.81 -6.37
N THR A 7 7.90 8.84 -6.65
CA THR A 7 8.65 7.68 -7.13
C THR A 7 9.49 7.11 -6.01
N ILE A 8 9.42 5.80 -5.80
CA ILE A 8 10.15 5.06 -4.77
C ILE A 8 10.79 3.85 -5.45
N GLY A 9 12.11 3.89 -5.62
CA GLY A 9 12.79 2.94 -6.50
C GLY A 9 12.23 3.04 -7.93
N SER A 10 11.76 1.92 -8.48
CA SER A 10 11.12 1.85 -9.80
C SER A 10 9.60 2.08 -9.80
N ILE A 11 8.96 2.18 -8.62
CA ILE A 11 7.51 2.28 -8.51
C ILE A 11 7.09 3.74 -8.36
N THR A 12 6.13 4.16 -9.19
CA THR A 12 5.50 5.47 -9.07
C THR A 12 4.13 5.35 -8.38
N LEU A 13 4.05 5.83 -7.15
CA LEU A 13 2.80 5.93 -6.40
C LEU A 13 2.12 7.26 -6.67
N ARG A 14 0.80 7.24 -6.70
CA ARG A 14 -0.06 8.40 -6.75
C ARG A 14 -0.16 9.07 -5.38
N LYS A 15 -0.27 10.40 -5.39
CA LYS A 15 -0.48 11.24 -4.20
C LYS A 15 -1.93 11.67 -4.00
N ASP A 16 -2.84 11.30 -4.92
CA ASP A 16 -4.25 11.72 -4.89
C ASP A 16 -5.25 10.58 -4.65
N ARG A 17 -4.84 9.32 -4.84
CA ARG A 17 -5.67 8.13 -4.64
C ARG A 17 -4.81 6.87 -4.52
N PRO A 18 -5.37 5.70 -4.18
CA PRO A 18 -4.63 4.45 -4.22
C PRO A 18 -4.00 4.19 -5.60
N THR A 19 -2.83 3.59 -5.60
CA THR A 19 -2.15 3.14 -6.83
C THR A 19 -2.43 1.67 -7.00
N ASN A 20 -3.02 1.29 -8.13
CA ASN A 20 -3.19 -0.12 -8.46
C ASN A 20 -1.88 -0.67 -9.02
N LEU A 21 -1.32 -1.66 -8.35
CA LEU A 21 -0.09 -2.37 -8.72
C LEU A 21 -0.37 -3.86 -8.76
N THR A 22 0.47 -4.61 -9.45
CA THR A 22 0.46 -6.07 -9.45
C THR A 22 1.50 -6.62 -8.48
N PHE A 23 1.39 -7.92 -8.16
CA PHE A 23 2.46 -8.60 -7.43
C PHE A 23 3.81 -8.59 -8.18
N ALA A 24 3.80 -8.49 -9.51
CA ALA A 24 5.02 -8.38 -10.31
C ALA A 24 5.67 -6.99 -10.17
N ASP A 25 4.87 -5.93 -10.13
CA ASP A 25 5.38 -4.57 -9.88
C ASP A 25 6.08 -4.50 -8.50
N LEU A 26 5.49 -5.18 -7.51
CA LEU A 26 5.96 -5.24 -6.13
C LEU A 26 6.94 -6.40 -5.85
N HIS A 27 7.54 -7.02 -6.86
CA HIS A 27 8.37 -8.24 -6.67
C HIS A 27 9.56 -8.07 -5.72
N THR A 28 10.07 -6.85 -5.53
CA THR A 28 11.13 -6.53 -4.56
C THR A 28 10.62 -5.91 -3.26
N TRP A 29 9.32 -5.63 -3.17
CA TRP A 29 8.70 -5.01 -2.00
C TRP A 29 8.21 -6.09 -1.04
N VAL A 30 8.27 -5.78 0.26
CA VAL A 30 7.62 -6.62 1.26
C VAL A 30 6.12 -6.38 1.17
N ILE A 31 5.35 -7.46 1.07
CA ILE A 31 3.88 -7.44 1.15
C ILE A 31 3.50 -8.19 2.42
N TRP A 32 2.92 -7.47 3.38
CA TRP A 32 2.41 -8.04 4.61
C TRP A 32 0.88 -8.09 4.55
N GLN A 33 0.32 -9.29 4.61
CA GLN A 33 -1.12 -9.51 4.59
C GLN A 33 -1.63 -9.86 5.98
N PHE A 34 -2.79 -9.31 6.35
CA PHE A 34 -3.50 -9.70 7.56
C PHE A 34 -4.81 -10.43 7.19
N PRO A 35 -5.26 -11.40 8.01
CA PRO A 35 -6.51 -12.13 7.79
C PRO A 35 -7.74 -11.27 8.17
N ARG A 36 -7.84 -10.08 7.58
CA ARG A 36 -8.88 -9.08 7.85
C ARG A 36 -9.41 -8.59 6.51
N LEU A 37 -10.72 -8.66 6.33
CA LEU A 37 -11.36 -8.32 5.05
C LEU A 37 -11.84 -6.88 5.04
N LYS A 38 -11.73 -6.26 3.87
CA LYS A 38 -12.39 -5.00 3.52
C LYS A 38 -13.00 -5.13 2.13
N GLY A 39 -14.32 -5.36 2.11
CA GLY A 39 -15.01 -5.83 0.90
C GLY A 39 -14.49 -7.21 0.49
N ALA A 40 -14.11 -7.36 -0.79
CA ALA A 40 -13.52 -8.60 -1.32
C ALA A 40 -11.98 -8.66 -1.22
N ALA A 41 -11.34 -7.63 -0.64
CA ALA A 41 -9.88 -7.54 -0.51
C ALA A 41 -9.44 -7.77 0.94
N MET A 42 -8.18 -8.17 1.12
CA MET A 42 -7.57 -8.34 2.43
C MET A 42 -6.78 -7.09 2.82
N CYS A 43 -6.90 -6.65 4.07
CA CYS A 43 -6.07 -5.58 4.61
C CYS A 43 -4.60 -6.02 4.67
N GLY A 44 -3.71 -5.09 4.38
CA GLY A 44 -2.28 -5.34 4.36
C GLY A 44 -1.49 -4.06 4.42
N ALA A 45 -0.17 -4.24 4.33
CA ALA A 45 0.78 -3.16 4.20
C ALA A 45 1.88 -3.58 3.24
N VAL A 46 2.46 -2.61 2.52
CA VAL A 46 3.62 -2.83 1.65
C VAL A 46 4.76 -1.91 2.04
N LYS A 47 5.99 -2.37 1.85
CA LYS A 47 7.18 -1.58 2.15
C LYS A 47 8.25 -1.78 1.07
N PRO A 48 8.86 -0.70 0.54
CA PRO A 48 9.97 -0.82 -0.39
C PRO A 48 11.19 -1.48 0.30
N PRO A 49 12.11 -2.09 -0.46
CA PRO A 49 13.34 -2.68 0.07
C PRO A 49 14.38 -1.60 0.43
N ILE A 50 13.96 -0.58 1.17
CA ILE A 50 14.77 0.56 1.60
C ILE A 50 14.78 0.56 3.13
N ALA A 51 15.98 0.56 3.69
CA ALA A 51 16.18 0.60 5.13
C ALA A 51 15.48 1.82 5.74
N ASN A 52 14.85 1.63 6.90
CA ASN A 52 14.12 2.69 7.62
C ASN A 52 12.98 3.37 6.86
N HIS A 53 12.54 2.84 5.71
CA HIS A 53 11.38 3.37 5.02
C HIS A 53 10.07 3.02 5.77
N THR A 54 9.12 3.96 5.76
CA THR A 54 7.75 3.78 6.24
C THR A 54 6.97 2.69 5.47
N TRP A 55 5.95 2.12 6.12
CA TRP A 55 4.98 1.20 5.52
C TRP A 55 3.83 1.96 4.86
N TYR A 56 3.32 1.41 3.77
CA TYR A 56 2.14 1.91 3.09
C TYR A 56 0.95 0.99 3.33
N PRO A 57 -0.23 1.51 3.71
CA PRO A 57 -1.42 0.70 3.76
C PRO A 57 -1.75 0.14 2.37
N ALA A 58 -2.22 -1.10 2.31
CA ALA A 58 -2.60 -1.73 1.05
C ALA A 58 -3.83 -2.64 1.17
N LEU A 59 -4.65 -2.66 0.12
CA LEU A 59 -5.67 -3.70 -0.08
C LEU A 59 -5.14 -4.76 -1.04
N ILE A 60 -5.11 -6.01 -0.60
CA ILE A 60 -4.55 -7.14 -1.33
C ILE A 60 -5.71 -7.91 -1.95
N LYS A 61 -5.80 -7.87 -3.28
CA LYS A 61 -6.78 -8.60 -4.07
C LYS A 61 -6.15 -9.83 -4.67
N GLN A 62 -6.07 -10.91 -3.87
CA GLN A 62 -5.33 -12.12 -4.25
C GLN A 62 -5.79 -12.72 -5.59
N HIS A 63 -7.11 -12.85 -5.79
CA HIS A 63 -7.68 -13.41 -7.01
C HIS A 63 -7.40 -12.57 -8.26
N GLU A 64 -7.35 -11.24 -8.13
CA GLU A 64 -7.03 -10.31 -9.21
C GLU A 64 -5.52 -10.12 -9.41
N ARG A 65 -4.69 -10.71 -8.53
CA ARG A 65 -3.23 -10.50 -8.47
C ARG A 65 -2.83 -9.03 -8.36
N GLN A 66 -3.66 -8.25 -7.67
CA GLN A 66 -3.53 -6.81 -7.53
C GLN A 66 -3.35 -6.38 -6.08
N VAL A 67 -2.66 -5.25 -5.91
CA VAL A 67 -2.43 -4.57 -4.65
C VAL A 67 -2.75 -3.10 -4.85
N LEU A 68 -3.77 -2.60 -4.16
CA LEU A 68 -4.07 -1.17 -4.12
C LEU A 68 -3.25 -0.54 -3.00
N VAL A 69 -2.19 0.18 -3.36
CA VAL A 69 -1.27 0.81 -2.41
C VAL A 69 -1.72 2.24 -2.11
N HIS A 70 -1.98 2.54 -0.84
CA HIS A 70 -2.41 3.85 -0.36
C HIS A 70 -1.20 4.78 -0.12
N GLY A 71 -0.38 4.97 -1.15
CA GLY A 71 0.80 5.84 -1.10
C GLY A 71 0.50 7.35 -1.02
N HIS A 72 -0.77 7.73 -1.17
CA HIS A 72 -1.23 9.11 -1.07
C HIS A 72 -1.43 9.58 0.38
N ILE A 73 -1.40 8.66 1.34
CA ILE A 73 -1.52 8.99 2.75
C ILE A 73 -0.20 9.58 3.24
N GLU A 74 -0.28 10.77 3.85
CA GLU A 74 0.89 11.50 4.37
C GLU A 74 1.38 10.97 5.73
N VAL A 75 0.54 10.18 6.41
CA VAL A 75 0.91 9.52 7.66
C VAL A 75 2.00 8.50 7.42
N GLU A 76 3.05 8.56 8.23
CA GLU A 76 4.10 7.56 8.27
C GLU A 76 3.76 6.45 9.27
N PHE A 77 3.78 5.19 8.80
CA PHE A 77 3.59 4.01 9.62
C PHE A 77 4.92 3.27 9.84
N SER A 78 5.33 3.14 11.10
CA SER A 78 6.55 2.42 11.46
C SER A 78 6.40 0.90 11.40
N THR A 79 5.17 0.39 11.47
CA THR A 79 4.85 -1.06 11.48
C THR A 79 3.79 -1.40 10.43
N PRO A 80 3.77 -2.66 9.93
CA PRO A 80 2.72 -3.11 9.01
C PRO A 80 1.34 -3.12 9.68
N ASN A 81 1.27 -3.41 10.99
CA ASN A 81 0.04 -3.38 11.77
C ASN A 81 -0.61 -2.00 11.79
N ALA A 82 0.16 -0.94 12.11
CA ALA A 82 -0.37 0.42 12.16
C ALA A 82 -0.89 0.87 10.78
N ALA A 83 -0.18 0.53 9.70
CA ALA A 83 -0.64 0.79 8.34
C ALA A 83 -1.95 0.06 8.01
N ALA A 84 -2.06 -1.22 8.36
CA ALA A 84 -3.27 -1.99 8.12
C ALA A 84 -4.46 -1.53 8.98
N GLU A 85 -4.24 -1.19 10.25
CA GLU A 85 -5.27 -0.65 11.16
C GLU A 85 -5.82 0.69 10.64
N TRP A 86 -4.97 1.52 10.04
CA TRP A 86 -5.43 2.76 9.40
C TRP A 86 -6.46 2.49 8.30
N LEU A 87 -6.28 1.42 7.50
CA LEU A 87 -7.26 1.03 6.48
C LEU A 87 -8.60 0.61 7.07
N GLU A 88 -8.59 -0.03 8.23
CA GLU A 88 -9.83 -0.45 8.90
C GLU A 88 -10.63 0.77 9.33
N SER A 89 -9.98 1.73 9.99
CA SER A 89 -10.63 2.93 10.51
C SER A 89 -10.95 3.99 9.45
N ASN A 90 -10.18 4.07 8.35
CA ASN A 90 -10.25 5.20 7.42
C ASN A 90 -10.35 4.82 5.93
N GLY A 91 -10.14 3.55 5.57
CA GLY A 91 -9.93 3.14 4.17
C GLY A 91 -11.17 3.12 3.27
N SER A 92 -12.19 3.92 3.56
CA SER A 92 -13.42 4.01 2.76
C SER A 92 -13.62 5.43 2.24
N LEU A 93 -13.07 5.72 1.05
CA LEU A 93 -13.53 6.75 0.12
C LEU A 93 -13.48 6.18 -1.29
#